data_AF-B3PC95-F1
#
_entry.id   AF-B3PC95-F1
#
_cell.length_a   1.000
_cell.length_b   1.000
_cell.length_c   1.000
_cell.angle_alpha   90.00
_cell.angle_beta   90.00
_cell.angle_gamma   90.00
#
_symmetry.space_group_name_H-M   'P 1'
#
loop_
_entity.id
_entity.type
_entity.pdbx_description
1 polymer ?
#
loop_
_entity_poly.entity_id
_entity_poly.type
_entity_poly.pdbx_seq_one_letter_code
_entity_poly.pdbx_strand_id
1 'polypeptide(L)'
;MPTALGTKIKQLRDQRGYTLDKLAELSDSSKSYIWELENKAPPRPSADKLSKIADALGVTLGFLIDEDSDQTQENAEDALFYRNYQKMDPASKAMLKAMMEKWLENK
;
A
#
# COMPACT_ATOMS: atom_id res chain seq x y z
N MET A 1 -9.80 5.53 20.78
CA MET A 1 -9.88 4.16 20.24
C MET A 1 -9.40 4.21 18.80
N PRO A 2 -8.59 3.25 18.33
CA PRO A 2 -8.13 3.21 16.94
C PRO A 2 -9.32 3.01 15.99
N THR A 3 -9.26 3.62 14.81
CA THR A 3 -10.26 3.43 13.75
C THR A 3 -9.95 2.17 12.94
N ALA A 4 -10.89 1.72 12.10
CA ALA A 4 -10.65 0.61 11.16
C ALA A 4 -9.45 0.92 10.24
N LEU A 5 -9.43 2.14 9.68
CA LEU A 5 -8.30 2.68 8.92
C LEU A 5 -6.98 2.63 9.69
N GLY A 6 -6.96 3.16 10.92
CA GLY A 6 -5.75 3.17 11.76
C GLY A 6 -5.24 1.76 12.07
N THR A 7 -6.16 0.82 12.29
CA THR A 7 -5.84 -0.59 12.51
C THR A 7 -5.21 -1.22 11.26
N LYS A 8 -5.78 -0.99 10.07
CA LYS A 8 -5.22 -1.47 8.79
C LYS A 8 -3.82 -0.90 8.53
N ILE A 9 -3.64 0.41 8.70
CA ILE A 9 -2.33 1.07 8.53
C ILE A 9 -1.29 0.43 9.45
N LYS A 10 -1.62 0.24 10.73
CA LYS A 10 -0.72 -0.37 11.71
C LYS A 10 -0.35 -1.80 11.33
N GLN A 11 -1.33 -2.62 10.98
CA GLN A 11 -1.09 -4.02 10.57
C GLN A 11 -0.17 -4.10 9.35
N LEU A 12 -0.46 -3.34 8.29
CA LEU A 12 0.36 -3.30 7.07
C LEU A 12 1.76 -2.76 7.33
N ARG A 13 1.92 -1.77 8.22
CA ARG A 13 3.21 -1.22 8.62
C ARG A 13 4.04 -2.28 9.34
N ASP A 14 3.43 -2.96 10.31
CA ASP A 14 4.09 -4.00 11.12
C ASP A 14 4.48 -5.22 10.24
N GLN A 15 3.60 -5.66 9.32
CA GLN A 15 3.89 -6.72 8.35
C GLN A 15 5.10 -6.42 7.46
N ARG A 16 5.31 -5.14 7.12
CA ARG A 16 6.45 -4.68 6.32
C ARG A 16 7.71 -4.43 7.16
N GLY A 17 7.65 -4.61 8.47
CA GLY A 17 8.75 -4.31 9.38
C GLY A 17 9.10 -2.82 9.44
N TYR A 18 8.16 -1.94 9.09
CA TYR A 18 8.39 -0.50 9.06
C TYR A 18 8.21 0.11 10.46
N THR A 19 9.17 0.94 10.87
CA THR A 19 8.96 1.85 12.00
C THR A 19 8.02 2.99 11.60
N LEU A 20 7.49 3.73 12.58
CA LEU A 20 6.71 4.95 12.31
C LEU A 20 7.53 5.97 11.49
N ASP A 21 8.82 6.09 11.78
CA ASP A 21 9.73 6.97 11.04
C ASP A 21 9.92 6.49 9.59
N LYS A 22 10.02 5.17 9.39
CA LYS A 22 10.19 4.62 8.05
C LYS A 22 8.97 4.83 7.18
N LEU A 23 7.78 4.57 7.72
CA LEU A 23 6.54 4.82 6.97
C LEU A 23 6.37 6.31 6.67
N ALA A 24 6.67 7.18 7.64
CA ALA A 24 6.62 8.62 7.46
C ALA A 24 7.55 9.12 6.33
N GLU A 25 8.78 8.61 6.28
CA GLU A 25 9.73 8.89 5.18
C GLU A 25 9.18 8.43 3.82
N LEU A 26 8.71 7.18 3.73
CA LEU A 26 8.22 6.59 2.47
C LEU A 26 6.95 7.26 1.95
N SER A 27 6.11 7.80 2.84
CA SER A 27 4.84 8.43 2.49
C SER A 27 4.88 9.96 2.52
N ASP A 28 6.06 10.58 2.58
CA ASP A 28 6.23 12.03 2.64
C ASP A 28 5.32 12.67 3.71
N SER A 29 5.43 12.13 4.93
CA SER A 29 4.60 12.45 6.08
C SER A 29 5.46 12.61 7.34
N SER A 30 4.86 13.08 8.43
CA SER A 30 5.56 13.15 9.72
C SER A 30 5.28 11.91 10.57
N LYS A 31 6.25 11.51 11.40
CA LYS A 31 6.10 10.42 12.39
C LYS A 31 4.85 10.62 13.26
N SER A 32 4.64 11.85 13.73
CA SER A 32 3.48 12.20 14.56
C SER A 32 2.17 11.99 13.81
N TYR A 33 2.14 12.25 12.51
CA TYR A 33 0.95 12.05 11.68
C TYR A 33 0.63 10.57 11.49
N ILE A 34 1.63 9.73 11.19
CA ILE A 34 1.43 8.27 11.12
C ILE A 34 0.92 7.73 12.46
N TRP A 35 1.52 8.16 13.57
CA TRP A 35 1.06 7.76 14.89
C TRP A 35 -0.38 8.19 15.17
N GLU A 36 -0.75 9.42 14.77
CA GLU A 36 -2.11 9.94 14.91
C GLU A 36 -3.13 9.12 14.11
N LEU A 37 -2.79 8.74 12.88
CA LEU A 37 -3.62 7.87 12.05
C LEU A 37 -3.87 6.51 12.70
N GLU A 38 -2.84 5.93 13.31
CA GLU A 38 -2.94 4.60 13.94
C GLU A 38 -3.70 4.61 15.28
N ASN A 39 -3.70 5.72 16.02
CA ASN A 39 -4.10 5.72 17.44
C ASN A 39 -5.22 6.69 17.82
N LYS A 40 -5.46 7.78 17.07
CA LYS A 40 -6.50 8.77 17.40
C LYS A 40 -7.79 8.58 16.58
N ALA A 41 -8.89 9.08 17.14
CA ALA A 41 -10.18 9.20 16.46
C ALA A 41 -10.81 10.60 16.70
N PRO A 42 -11.37 11.26 15.67
CA PRO A 42 -11.33 10.91 14.25
C PRO A 42 -10.10 11.53 13.55
N PRO A 43 -9.24 10.74 12.89
CA PRO A 43 -8.31 11.32 11.94
C PRO A 43 -9.10 11.74 10.70
N ARG A 44 -8.93 12.99 10.24
CA ARG A 44 -9.47 13.48 8.95
C ARG A 44 -8.35 13.73 7.95
N PRO A 45 -7.64 12.69 7.49
CA PRO A 45 -6.60 12.84 6.50
C PRO A 45 -7.19 13.24 5.14
N SER A 46 -6.43 14.02 4.36
CA SER A 46 -6.76 14.25 2.95
C SER A 46 -6.52 12.97 2.14
N ALA A 47 -7.29 12.76 1.08
CA ALA A 47 -7.11 11.64 0.16
C ALA A 47 -5.68 11.54 -0.41
N ASP A 48 -5.03 12.68 -0.69
CA ASP A 48 -3.64 12.73 -1.19
C ASP A 48 -2.64 12.06 -0.22
N LYS A 49 -2.67 12.46 1.06
CA LYS A 49 -1.85 11.85 2.11
C LYS A 49 -2.11 10.35 2.28
N LEU A 50 -3.38 9.94 2.25
CA LEU A 50 -3.71 8.51 2.31
C LEU A 50 -3.23 7.75 1.09
N SER A 51 -3.26 8.35 -0.11
CA SER A 51 -2.75 7.72 -1.32
C SER A 51 -1.25 7.45 -1.21
N LYS A 52 -0.47 8.42 -0.72
CA LYS A 52 0.98 8.24 -0.48
C LYS A 52 1.27 7.13 0.53
N ILE A 53 0.46 7.04 1.59
CA ILE A 53 0.57 5.98 2.59
C ILE A 53 0.20 4.62 1.99
N ALA A 54 -0.87 4.54 1.20
CA ALA A 54 -1.26 3.31 0.49
C ALA A 54 -0.15 2.82 -0.44
N ASP A 55 0.43 3.73 -1.22
CA ASP A 55 1.53 3.42 -2.14
C ASP A 55 2.78 2.94 -1.37
N ALA A 56 3.13 3.59 -0.26
CA ALA A 56 4.24 3.18 0.61
C ALA A 56 3.99 1.80 1.27
N LEU A 57 2.73 1.52 1.59
CA LEU A 57 2.24 0.25 2.10
C LEU A 57 1.83 -0.72 0.99
N GLY A 58 2.23 -0.52 -0.26
CA GLY A 58 2.03 -1.52 -1.31
C GLY A 58 0.59 -1.95 -1.58
N VAL A 59 -0.43 -1.17 -1.19
CA VAL A 59 -1.85 -1.49 -1.39
C VAL A 59 -2.57 -0.33 -2.10
N THR A 60 -3.81 -0.54 -2.53
CA THR A 60 -4.63 0.55 -3.07
C THR A 60 -5.18 1.46 -1.96
N LEU A 61 -5.45 2.72 -2.30
CA LEU A 61 -6.16 3.64 -1.40
C LEU A 61 -7.53 3.09 -1.02
N GLY A 62 -8.24 2.47 -1.99
CA GLY A 62 -9.53 1.82 -1.78
C GLY A 62 -9.46 0.83 -0.62
N PHE A 63 -8.51 -0.10 -0.65
CA PHE A 63 -8.34 -1.10 0.41
C PHE A 63 -8.13 -0.48 1.81
N LEU A 64 -7.41 0.65 1.91
CA LEU A 64 -7.18 1.32 3.19
C LEU A 64 -8.46 1.97 3.76
N ILE A 65 -9.28 2.58 2.90
CA ILE A 65 -10.46 3.34 3.33
C ILE A 65 -11.75 2.51 3.34
N ASP A 66 -11.76 1.38 2.64
CA ASP A 66 -12.91 0.48 2.58
C ASP A 66 -13.14 -0.12 3.98
N GLU A 67 -14.33 0.09 4.53
CA GLU A 67 -14.72 -0.52 5.80
C GLU A 67 -15.30 -1.93 5.56
N ASP A 68 -15.75 -2.20 4.33
CA ASP A 68 -16.30 -3.48 3.93
C ASP A 68 -15.17 -4.43 3.50
N SER A 69 -15.30 -5.69 3.90
CA SER A 69 -14.27 -6.73 3.72
C SER A 69 -14.20 -7.29 2.28
N ASP A 70 -14.77 -6.59 1.30
CA ASP A 70 -14.92 -7.10 -0.07
C ASP A 70 -13.58 -7.14 -0.82
N GLN A 71 -12.57 -6.40 -0.35
CA GLN A 71 -11.22 -6.42 -0.91
C GLN A 71 -10.24 -7.16 0.00
N THR A 72 -9.62 -8.22 -0.54
CA THR A 72 -8.48 -8.89 0.11
C THR A 72 -7.21 -8.06 -0.06
N GLN A 73 -6.25 -8.22 0.86
CA GLN A 73 -4.93 -7.59 0.75
C GLN A 73 -4.22 -8.01 -0.55
N GLU A 74 -4.31 -9.30 -0.92
CA GLU A 74 -3.75 -9.84 -2.16
C GLU A 74 -4.31 -9.13 -3.40
N ASN A 75 -5.63 -9.00 -3.50
CA ASN A 75 -6.27 -8.30 -4.63
C ASN A 75 -5.84 -6.82 -4.69
N ALA A 76 -5.63 -6.18 -3.54
CA ALA A 76 -5.16 -4.80 -3.47
C ALA A 76 -3.70 -4.64 -3.90
N GLU A 77 -2.84 -5.58 -3.51
CA GLU A 77 -1.43 -5.64 -3.92
C GLU A 77 -1.33 -5.89 -5.44
N ASP A 78 -2.12 -6.82 -5.98
CA ASP A 78 -2.19 -7.12 -7.42
C ASP A 78 -2.69 -5.92 -8.24
N ALA A 79 -3.74 -5.25 -7.77
CA ALA A 79 -4.25 -4.04 -8.42
C ALA A 79 -3.20 -2.93 -8.45
N LEU A 80 -2.43 -2.76 -7.36
CA LEU A 80 -1.33 -1.81 -7.31
C LEU A 80 -0.20 -2.19 -8.28
N PHE A 81 0.18 -3.47 -8.30
CA PHE A 81 1.18 -4.02 -9.22
C PHE A 81 0.78 -3.75 -10.67
N TYR A 82 -0.46 -4.08 -11.07
CA TYR A 82 -0.94 -3.86 -12.42
C TYR A 82 -0.93 -2.38 -12.82
N ARG A 83 -1.35 -1.48 -11.90
CA ARG A 83 -1.30 -0.03 -12.12
C ARG A 83 0.12 0.46 -12.36
N ASN A 84 1.10 -0.05 -11.61
CA ASN A 84 2.51 0.32 -11.77
C ASN A 84 3.08 -0.27 -13.06
N TYR A 85 2.78 -1.54 -13.36
CA TYR A 85 3.15 -2.21 -14.59
C TYR A 85 2.67 -1.43 -15.83
N GLN A 86 1.42 -0.93 -15.84
CA GLN A 86 0.90 -0.14 -16.95
C GLN A 86 1.71 1.14 -17.22
N LYS A 87 2.32 1.74 -16.19
CA LYS A 87 3.14 2.96 -16.30
C LYS A 87 4.60 2.69 -16.69
N MET A 88 5.05 1.44 -16.68
CA MET A 88 6.42 1.07 -17.06
C MET A 88 6.69 1.28 -18.55
N ASP A 89 7.96 1.53 -18.88
CA ASP A 89 8.43 1.61 -20.26
C ASP A 89 8.36 0.24 -20.97
N PRO A 90 8.36 0.21 -22.32
CA PRO A 90 8.26 -1.04 -23.07
C PRO A 90 9.35 -2.07 -22.77
N ALA A 91 10.58 -1.64 -22.47
CA ALA A 91 11.69 -2.56 -22.21
C ALA A 91 11.53 -3.25 -20.85
N SER A 92 11.17 -2.51 -19.80
CA SER A 92 10.86 -3.07 -18.47
C SER A 92 9.68 -4.04 -18.53
N LYS A 93 8.62 -3.71 -19.29
CA LYS A 93 7.49 -4.61 -19.53
C LYS A 93 7.91 -5.90 -20.24
N ALA A 94 8.74 -5.80 -21.28
CA ALA A 94 9.23 -6.95 -22.02
C ALA A 94 10.07 -7.88 -21.13
N MET A 95 10.92 -7.32 -20.27
CA MET A 95 11.71 -8.09 -19.31
C MET A 95 10.83 -8.85 -18.32
N LEU A 96 9.82 -8.20 -17.72
CA LEU A 96 8.87 -8.86 -16.80
C LEU A 96 8.09 -9.99 -17.49
N LYS A 97 7.62 -9.77 -18.73
CA LYS A 97 6.94 -10.82 -19.51
C LYS A 97 7.85 -12.01 -19.78
N ALA A 98 9.08 -11.77 -20.23
CA ALA A 98 10.04 -12.83 -20.52
C ALA A 98 10.41 -13.65 -19.27
N MET A 99 10.53 -13.01 -18.10
CA MET A 99 10.72 -13.71 -16.84
C MET A 99 9.53 -14.61 -16.49
N MET A 100 8.31 -14.11 -16.67
CA MET A 100 7.08 -14.87 -16.41
C MET A 100 6.94 -16.07 -17.34
N GLU A 101 7.18 -15.89 -18.65
CA GLU A 101 7.15 -16.97 -19.65
C GLU A 101 8.12 -18.10 -19.26
N LYS A 102 9.38 -17.77 -18.97
CA LYS A 102 10.39 -18.74 -18.53
C LYS A 102 10.03 -19.45 -17.22
N TRP A 103 9.36 -18.78 -16.30
CA TRP A 103 8.93 -19.40 -15.04
C TRP A 103 7.80 -20.40 -15.27
N LEU A 104 6.90 -20.13 -16.21
CA LEU A 104 5.80 -21.02 -16.60
C LEU A 104 6.29 -22.24 -17.41
N GLU A 105 7.35 -22.09 -18.21
CA GLU A 105 7.96 -23.18 -18.98
C GLU A 105 8.69 -24.22 -18.11
N ASN A 106 9.12 -23.83 -16.90
CA ASN A 106 9.83 -24.70 -15.96
C ASN A 106 8.91 -25.35 -14.91
N LYS A 107 7.59 -25.25 -15.08
CA LYS A 107 6.58 -25.99 -14.31
C LYS A 107 6.11 -27.21 -15.08
#